data_AF-F6TEX2-F1
#
_entry.id   AF-F6TEX2-F1
#
_cell.length_a   1.000
_cell.length_b   1.000
_cell.length_c   1.000
_cell.angle_alpha   90.00
_cell.angle_beta   90.00
_cell.angle_gamma   90.00
#
_symmetry.space_group_name_H-M   'P 1'
#
loop_
_entity.id
_entity.type
_entity.pdbx_description
1 polymer ?
#
loop_
_entity_poly.entity_id
_entity_poly.type
_entity_poly.pdbx_seq_one_letter_code
_entity_poly.pdbx_strand_id
1 'polypeptide(L)' 'MACARPLVSVYSEKGVASGSITLPAVFKAPIRPDIVNFVHTNISKNHRQAYAVKSIAGEQTSAESWGTGRAVAR' A
#
# COMPACT_ATOMS: atom_id res chain seq x y z
N MET A 1 12.19 24.51 -10.48
CA MET A 1 11.39 24.27 -11.70
C MET A 1 12.13 23.25 -12.55
N ALA A 2 11.53 22.10 -12.83
CA ALA A 2 12.13 21.14 -13.76
C ALA A 2 12.33 21.82 -15.12
N CYS A 3 13.54 21.79 -15.65
CA CYS A 3 13.86 22.32 -16.98
C CYS A 3 13.16 21.44 -18.02
N ALA A 4 11.96 21.87 -18.45
CA ALA A 4 11.20 21.13 -19.44
C ALA A 4 11.96 21.15 -20.77
N ARG A 5 12.53 20.01 -21.17
CA ARG A 5 13.01 19.82 -22.55
C ARG A 5 11.75 19.66 -23.42
N PRO A 6 11.39 20.64 -24.26
CA PRO A 6 10.15 20.55 -25.03
C PRO A 6 10.20 19.44 -26.08
N LEU A 7 11.40 19.04 -26.50
CA LEU A 7 11.67 17.98 -27.46
C LEU A 7 12.56 16.89 -26.81
N VAL A 8 12.18 15.63 -26.97
CA VAL A 8 12.84 14.44 -26.40
C VAL A 8 13.32 13.55 -27.54
N SER A 9 14.57 13.06 -27.47
CA SER A 9 15.14 12.16 -28.47
C SER A 9 14.61 10.73 -28.33
N VAL A 10 14.22 10.13 -29.44
CA VAL A 10 13.86 8.71 -29.55
C VAL A 10 15.11 7.93 -29.93
N TYR A 11 15.45 6.91 -29.16
CA TYR A 11 16.62 6.06 -29.42
C TYR A 11 16.20 4.75 -30.08
N SER A 12 17.00 4.31 -31.06
CA SER A 12 16.92 2.95 -31.64
C SER A 12 17.52 1.92 -30.69
N GLU A 13 17.27 0.63 -30.93
CA GLU A 13 17.81 -0.49 -30.14
C GLU A 13 19.34 -0.48 -30.04
N LYS A 14 20.02 0.09 -31.04
CA LYS A 14 21.48 0.24 -31.08
C LYS A 14 22.00 1.44 -30.26
N GLY A 15 21.12 2.13 -29.53
CA GLY A 15 21.45 3.32 -28.74
C GLY A 15 21.69 4.58 -29.56
N VAL A 16 21.39 4.57 -30.86
CA VAL A 16 21.54 5.72 -31.75
C VAL A 16 20.23 6.50 -31.81
N ALA A 17 20.31 7.85 -31.70
CA ALA A 17 19.15 8.72 -31.82
C ALA A 17 18.53 8.59 -33.22
N SER A 18 17.27 8.18 -33.27
CA SER A 18 16.54 7.84 -34.50
C SER A 18 15.40 8.81 -34.80
N GLY A 19 15.06 9.72 -33.89
CA GLY A 19 13.99 10.68 -34.06
C GLY A 19 13.81 11.59 -32.86
N SER A 20 12.80 12.45 -32.89
CA SER A 20 12.46 13.34 -31.76
C SER A 20 10.94 13.50 -31.64
N ILE A 21 10.45 13.56 -30.40
CA ILE A 21 9.02 13.70 -30.07
C ILE A 21 8.87 14.84 -29.05
N THR A 22 7.76 15.56 -29.11
CA THR A 22 7.42 16.60 -28.13
C THR A 22 7.14 15.99 -26.75
N LEU A 23 7.67 16.58 -25.67
CA LEU A 23 7.44 16.09 -24.31
C LEU A 23 5.94 16.10 -23.98
N PRO A 24 5.32 14.94 -23.67
CA PRO A 24 3.91 14.88 -23.31
C PRO A 24 3.57 15.74 -22.09
N ALA A 25 2.35 16.31 -22.09
CA ALA A 25 1.92 17.26 -21.06
C ALA A 25 1.94 16.69 -19.63
N VAL A 26 1.77 15.36 -19.45
CA VAL A 26 1.80 14.70 -18.13
C VAL A 26 3.11 14.91 -17.38
N PHE A 27 4.24 15.04 -18.09
CA PHE A 27 5.55 15.29 -17.46
C PHE A 27 5.73 16.72 -16.94
N LYS A 28 4.80 17.63 -17.27
CA LYS A 28 4.76 19.00 -16.74
C LYS A 28 3.73 19.16 -15.62
N ALA A 29 2.95 18.12 -15.31
CA ALA A 29 1.96 18.17 -14.25
C ALA A 29 2.63 18.44 -12.89
N PRO A 30 1.96 19.15 -11.96
CA PRO A 30 2.50 19.40 -10.64
C PRO A 30 2.67 18.09 -9.87
N ILE A 31 3.85 17.89 -9.28
CA ILE A 31 4.14 16.72 -8.47
C ILE A 31 3.61 16.97 -7.06
N ARG A 32 2.58 16.22 -6.67
CA ARG A 32 1.94 16.26 -5.33
C ARG A 32 2.25 14.98 -4.55
N PRO A 33 3.36 14.94 -3.77
CA PRO A 33 3.76 13.74 -3.04
C PRO A 33 2.75 13.35 -1.95
N ASP A 34 2.02 14.32 -1.41
CA ASP A 34 0.92 14.14 -0.46
C ASP A 34 -0.23 13.30 -1.06
N ILE A 35 -0.67 13.64 -2.28
CA ILE A 35 -1.71 12.89 -2.99
C ILE A 35 -1.21 11.49 -3.36
N VAL A 36 0.00 11.40 -3.89
CA VAL A 36 0.58 10.10 -4.28
C VAL A 36 0.62 9.16 -3.08
N ASN A 37 1.10 9.64 -1.93
CA ASN A 37 1.14 8.83 -0.71
C ASN A 37 -0.27 8.46 -0.23
N PHE A 38 -1.18 9.42 -0.16
CA PHE A 38 -2.57 9.18 0.28
C PHE A 38 -3.28 8.13 -0.56
N VAL A 39 -3.24 8.26 -1.88
CA VAL A 39 -3.89 7.33 -2.82
C VAL A 39 -3.21 5.97 -2.76
N HIS A 40 -1.87 5.93 -2.79
CA HIS A 40 -1.11 4.67 -2.75
C HIS A 40 -1.41 3.89 -1.46
N THR A 41 -1.39 4.54 -0.29
CA THR A 41 -1.69 3.86 0.98
C THR A 41 -3.08 3.23 0.99
N ASN A 42 -4.09 3.92 0.46
CA ASN A 42 -5.46 3.40 0.45
C ASN A 42 -5.65 2.27 -0.57
N ILE A 43 -5.13 2.42 -1.79
CA ILE A 43 -5.19 1.36 -2.80
C ILE A 43 -4.41 0.12 -2.36
N SER A 44 -3.25 0.31 -1.74
CA SER A 44 -2.44 -0.79 -1.22
C SER A 44 -3.16 -1.60 -0.15
N LYS A 45 -4.07 -1.01 0.63
CA LYS A 45 -4.84 -1.78 1.64
C LYS A 45 -5.87 -2.74 1.02
N ASN A 46 -6.26 -2.54 -0.23
CA ASN A 46 -7.39 -3.27 -0.85
C ASN A 46 -7.07 -4.72 -1.24
N HIS A 47 -5.78 -5.08 -1.40
CA HIS A 47 -5.39 -6.46 -1.73
C HIS A 47 -5.24 -7.36 -0.50
N ARG A 48 -5.47 -6.84 0.72
CA ARG A 48 -5.31 -7.60 1.95
C ARG A 48 -6.43 -8.65 2.08
N GLN A 49 -6.04 -9.87 2.46
CA GLN A 49 -6.99 -10.92 2.82
C GLN A 49 -7.30 -10.84 4.31
N ALA A 50 -8.57 -11.00 4.67
CA ALA A 50 -8.99 -11.01 6.07
C ALA A 50 -8.42 -12.24 6.78
N TYR A 51 -7.93 -12.04 8.00
CA TYR A 51 -7.47 -13.10 8.88
C TYR A 51 -8.07 -12.87 10.27
N ALA A 52 -8.39 -13.96 10.96
CA ALA A 52 -8.93 -13.93 12.31
C ALA A 52 -8.50 -15.18 13.08
N VAL A 53 -8.50 -15.09 14.41
CA VAL A 53 -8.39 -16.26 15.27
C VAL A 53 -9.66 -17.10 15.20
N LYS A 54 -9.59 -18.37 15.63
CA LYS A 54 -10.77 -19.25 15.70
C LYS A 54 -11.81 -18.62 16.63
N SER A 55 -13.07 -18.58 16.21
CA SER A 55 -14.17 -17.96 16.98
C SER A 55 -14.32 -18.50 18.40
N ILE A 56 -14.07 -19.81 18.59
CA ILE A 56 -14.17 -20.52 19.88
C ILE A 56 -12.81 -20.74 20.55
N ALA A 57 -11.79 -19.94 20.22
CA ALA A 57 -10.48 -20.04 20.85
C ALA A 57 -10.59 -19.69 22.35
N GLY A 58 -10.19 -20.63 23.23
CA GLY A 58 -10.28 -20.46 24.68
C GLY A 58 -11.63 -20.89 25.30
N GLU A 59 -12.67 -21.11 24.50
CA GLU A 59 -14.01 -21.50 24.97
C GLU A 59 -14.22 -23.03 25.01
N GLN A 60 -13.32 -23.80 24.40
CA GLN A 60 -13.40 -25.27 24.36
C GLN A 60 -12.96 -25.93 25.68
N THR A 61 -13.43 -25.40 26.80
CA THR A 61 -13.14 -25.91 28.15
C THR A 61 -14.44 -26.06 28.93
N SER A 62 -14.58 -27.18 29.64
CA SER A 62 -15.66 -27.37 30.62
C SER A 62 -15.13 -26.92 31.98
N ALA A 63 -15.23 -25.62 32.26
CA ALA A 63 -14.74 -25.01 33.49
C ALA A 63 -15.79 -24.06 34.06
N GLU A 64 -15.94 -24.11 35.39
CA GLU A 64 -16.77 -23.19 36.15
C GLU A 64 -15.97 -22.64 37.33
N SER A 65 -16.39 -21.47 37.83
CA SER A 65 -15.75 -20.86 39.00
C SER A 65 -15.99 -21.71 40.25
N TRP A 66 -14.97 -21.86 41.09
CA TRP A 66 -15.06 -22.66 42.32
C TRP A 66 -15.86 -21.98 43.46
N GLY A 67 -16.30 -20.74 43.26
CA GLY A 67 -16.97 -19.94 44.28
C GLY A 67 -16.02 -19.41 45.36
N THR A 68 -16.56 -18.74 46.38
CA THR A 68 -15.79 -18.28 47.54
C THR A 68 -15.50 -19.38 48.55
N GLY A 69 -14.52 -19.15 49.43
CA GLY A 69 -14.30 -19.99 50.61
C GLY A 69 -13.29 -21.13 50.42
N ARG A 70 -12.60 -21.18 49.28
CA ARG A 70 -11.58 -22.20 48.96
C ARG A 70 -10.14 -21.68 48.90
N ALA A 71 -9.91 -20.44 49.34
CA ALA A 71 -8.59 -19.78 49.35
C ALA A 71 -7.85 -19.80 47.98
N VAL A 72 -8.61 -19.76 46.88
CA VAL A 72 -8.10 -19.67 45.50
C VAL A 72 -8.76 -18.50 44.76
N ALA A 73 -8.09 -18.00 43.72
CA ALA A 73 -8.58 -16.91 42.88
C ALA A 73 -9.84 -17.34 42.08
N ARG A 74 -10.69 -16.36 41.73
CA ARG A 74 -11.87 -16.55 40.88
C ARG A 74 -11.58 -16.23 39.42
#